data_AF-J9D218-F1
#
_entry.id   AF-J9D218-F1
#
_cell.length_a   1.000
_cell.length_b   1.000
_cell.length_c   1.000
_cell.angle_alpha   90.00
_cell.angle_beta   90.00
_cell.angle_gamma   90.00
#
_symmetry.space_group_name_H-M   'P 1'
#
loop_
_entity.id
_entity.type
_entity.pdbx_description
1 polymer ?
#
loop_
_entity_poly.entity_id
_entity_poly.type
_entity_poly.pdbx_seq_one_letter_code
_entity_poly.pdbx_strand_id
1 'polypeptide(L)'
;RLLGNASDAALEVVEPTDVFALLRQLPECQAVVTTGQKATDTLVALLKVKQPPIGESVPFEFEGRAMRLYRMPSSSRAYPMKLEKKAAIYGSMLQDLGLLEPI
;
A
#
# COMPACT_ATOMS: atom_id res chain seq x y z
N ARG A 1 -11.18 -25.39 -12.57
CA ARG A 1 -11.10 -24.11 -11.83
C ARG A 1 -9.94 -24.23 -10.85
N LEU A 2 -8.72 -23.83 -11.27
CA LEU A 2 -7.53 -24.00 -10.44
C LEU A 2 -7.44 -22.85 -9.43
N LEU A 3 -7.49 -23.19 -8.14
CA LEU A 3 -7.18 -22.34 -6.98
C LEU A 3 -5.67 -22.03 -6.94
N GLY A 4 -5.17 -21.39 -7.99
CA GLY A 4 -3.75 -21.05 -8.17
C GLY A 4 -3.49 -19.54 -8.17
N ASN A 5 -4.42 -18.73 -7.68
CA ASN A 5 -4.18 -17.30 -7.50
C ASN A 5 -3.48 -17.07 -6.15
N ALA A 6 -2.49 -16.17 -6.14
CA ALA A 6 -1.87 -15.62 -4.94
C ALA A 6 -2.87 -14.71 -4.20
N SER A 7 -4.02 -15.28 -3.81
CA SER A 7 -5.05 -14.59 -3.07
C SER A 7 -4.69 -14.61 -1.58
N ASP A 8 -4.67 -13.43 -0.97
CA ASP A 8 -4.37 -13.23 0.46
C ASP A 8 -5.29 -14.01 1.42
N ALA A 9 -6.43 -14.52 0.93
CA ALA A 9 -7.52 -15.05 1.74
C ALA A 9 -7.15 -16.25 2.64
N ALA A 10 -6.00 -16.90 2.40
CA ALA A 10 -5.55 -18.07 3.16
C ALA A 10 -4.10 -17.98 3.63
N LEU A 11 -3.45 -16.81 3.54
CA LEU A 11 -2.08 -16.68 4.00
C LEU A 11 -2.04 -16.39 5.51
N GLU A 12 -1.15 -17.04 6.24
CA GLU A 12 -0.78 -16.70 7.63
C GLU A 12 0.54 -15.90 7.65
N VAL A 13 0.68 -14.91 8.53
CA VAL A 13 1.98 -14.21 8.70
C VAL A 13 2.79 -15.01 9.71
N VAL A 14 3.82 -15.71 9.24
CA VAL A 14 4.69 -16.51 10.12
C VAL A 14 5.67 -15.61 10.88
N GLU A 15 6.22 -14.60 10.20
CA GLU A 15 7.13 -13.63 10.79
C GLU A 15 6.80 -12.23 10.24
N PRO A 16 6.43 -11.26 11.10
CA PRO A 16 6.17 -9.90 10.66
C PRO A 16 7.50 -9.16 10.41
N THR A 17 7.59 -8.46 9.28
CA THR A 17 8.69 -7.53 9.02
C THR A 17 8.68 -6.39 10.04
N ASP A 18 9.84 -6.04 10.60
CA ASP A 18 9.99 -4.81 11.38
C ASP A 18 10.01 -3.59 10.45
N VAL A 19 8.81 -3.09 10.15
CA VAL A 19 8.60 -1.93 9.28
C VAL A 19 9.22 -0.67 9.88
N PHE A 20 9.24 -0.52 11.20
CA PHE A 20 9.83 0.66 11.83
C PHE A 20 11.35 0.67 11.68
N ALA A 21 12.01 -0.47 11.86
CA ALA A 21 13.44 -0.60 11.57
C ALA A 21 13.78 -0.32 10.10
N LEU A 22 12.90 -0.72 9.17
CA LEU A 22 13.04 -0.39 7.75
C LEU A 22 12.89 1.11 7.49
N LEU A 23 11.88 1.77 8.08
CA LEU A 23 11.64 3.20 7.90
C LEU A 23 12.76 4.08 8.46
N ARG A 24 13.45 3.64 9.52
CA ARG A 24 14.66 4.31 10.03
C ARG A 24 15.82 4.28 9.04
N GLN A 25 15.92 3.22 8.23
CA GLN A 25 16.95 3.08 7.19
C GLN A 25 16.60 3.88 5.92
N LEU A 26 15.36 4.37 5.80
CA LEU A 26 14.86 5.12 4.65
C LEU A 26 14.44 6.55 5.09
N PRO A 27 15.39 7.45 5.41
CA PRO A 27 15.10 8.78 5.94
C PRO A 27 14.28 9.65 4.97
N GLU A 28 14.43 9.43 3.67
CA GLU A 28 13.69 10.15 2.61
C GLU A 28 12.33 9.49 2.27
N CYS A 29 11.96 8.39 2.93
CA CYS A 29 10.67 7.75 2.68
C CYS A 29 9.51 8.68 3.06
N GLN A 30 8.58 8.90 2.14
CA GLN A 30 7.42 9.78 2.35
C GLN A 30 6.12 8.99 2.47
N ALA A 31 6.09 7.75 1.95
CA ALA A 31 4.89 6.95 1.89
C ALA A 31 5.19 5.45 1.88
N VAL A 32 4.24 4.68 2.42
CA VAL A 32 4.20 3.22 2.34
C VAL A 32 2.97 2.83 1.54
N VAL A 33 3.13 1.88 0.60
CA VAL A 33 2.08 1.47 -0.33
C VAL A 33 1.80 -0.01 -0.12
N THR A 34 0.52 -0.37 0.07
CA THR A 34 0.08 -1.77 0.16
C THR A 34 -0.78 -2.16 -1.03
N THR A 35 -0.60 -3.39 -1.53
CA THR A 35 -1.27 -3.91 -2.73
C THR A 35 -1.97 -5.24 -2.45
N GLY A 36 -2.79 -5.29 -1.40
CA GLY A 36 -3.47 -6.50 -0.95
C GLY A 36 -4.10 -6.30 0.43
N GLN A 37 -5.17 -7.04 0.73
CA GLN A 37 -5.95 -6.83 1.94
C GLN A 37 -5.10 -7.11 3.18
N LYS A 38 -4.35 -8.21 3.18
CA LYS A 38 -3.59 -8.66 4.34
C LYS A 38 -2.42 -7.74 4.67
N ALA A 39 -1.72 -7.25 3.66
CA ALA A 39 -0.65 -6.26 3.83
C ALA A 39 -1.20 -4.95 4.40
N THR A 40 -2.35 -4.49 3.90
CA THR A 40 -3.03 -3.30 4.44
C THR A 40 -3.41 -3.51 5.90
N ASP A 41 -4.05 -4.63 6.24
CA ASP A 41 -4.51 -4.90 7.62
C ASP A 41 -3.34 -4.95 8.60
N THR A 42 -2.23 -5.59 8.19
CA THR A 42 -0.99 -5.68 8.98
C THR A 42 -0.43 -4.29 9.28
N LEU A 43 -0.29 -3.43 8.27
CA LEU A 43 0.23 -2.07 8.47
C LEU A 43 -0.73 -1.15 9.20
N VAL A 44 -2.03 -1.27 8.97
CA VAL A 44 -3.05 -0.50 9.68
C VAL A 44 -3.00 -0.80 11.18
N ALA A 45 -2.89 -2.08 11.55
CA ALA A 45 -2.74 -2.50 12.95
C ALA A 45 -1.44 -1.99 13.56
N LEU A 46 -0.33 -2.08 12.82
CA LEU A 46 1.00 -1.65 13.28
C LEU A 46 1.07 -0.13 13.49
N LEU A 47 0.54 0.65 12.54
CA LEU A 47 0.58 2.12 12.55
C LEU A 47 -0.58 2.74 13.35
N LYS A 48 -1.56 1.95 13.78
CA LYS A 48 -2.77 2.39 14.51
C LYS A 48 -3.56 3.48 13.79
N VAL A 49 -3.69 3.35 12.47
CA VAL A 49 -4.46 4.28 11.63
C VAL A 49 -5.78 3.68 11.18
N LYS A 50 -6.63 4.47 10.51
CA LYS A 50 -7.80 3.92 9.81
C LYS A 50 -7.36 3.29 8.50
N GLN A 51 -8.03 2.22 8.09
CA GLN A 51 -7.78 1.62 6.79
C GLN A 51 -8.23 2.57 5.67
N PRO A 52 -7.35 2.95 4.72
CA PRO A 52 -7.74 3.76 3.58
C PRO A 52 -8.70 2.99 2.64
N PRO A 53 -9.59 3.68 1.92
CA PRO A 53 -10.22 3.14 0.73
C PRO A 53 -9.19 2.72 -0.34
N ILE A 54 -9.59 1.84 -1.27
CA ILE A 54 -8.71 1.47 -2.38
C ILE A 54 -8.52 2.68 -3.31
N GLY A 55 -7.26 3.02 -3.55
CA GLY A 55 -6.81 4.17 -4.33
C GLY A 55 -6.57 5.43 -3.51
N GLU A 56 -6.72 5.36 -2.19
CA GLU A 56 -6.57 6.51 -1.29
C GLU A 56 -5.46 6.29 -0.26
N SER A 57 -5.20 7.32 0.55
CA SER A 57 -4.26 7.28 1.66
C SER A 57 -4.79 7.86 2.96
N VAL A 58 -4.14 7.50 4.05
CA VAL A 58 -4.29 8.18 5.35
C VAL A 58 -2.93 8.70 5.82
N PRO A 59 -2.87 9.87 6.48
CA PRO A 59 -1.64 10.35 7.08
C PRO A 59 -1.29 9.55 8.34
N PHE A 60 0.00 9.44 8.62
CA PHE A 60 0.53 8.99 9.90
C PHE A 60 1.83 9.72 10.22
N GLU A 61 2.21 9.76 11.50
CA GLU A 61 3.49 10.29 11.94
C GLU A 61 4.44 9.15 12.30
N PHE A 62 5.69 9.26 11.88
CA PHE A 62 6.76 8.35 12.28
C PHE A 62 8.00 9.16 12.69
N GLU A 63 8.29 9.17 14.00
CA GLU A 63 9.47 9.84 14.57
C GLU A 63 9.58 11.33 14.12
N GLY A 64 8.47 12.07 14.15
CA GLY A 64 8.38 13.47 13.71
C GLY A 64 8.26 13.68 12.20
N ARG A 65 8.24 12.60 11.40
CA ARG A 65 8.04 12.66 9.93
C ARG A 65 6.57 12.44 9.59
N ALA A 66 5.98 13.38 8.88
CA ALA A 66 4.65 13.20 8.30
C ALA A 66 4.76 12.27 7.08
N MET A 67 4.03 11.16 7.11
CA MET A 67 4.03 10.12 6.08
C MET A 67 2.61 9.74 5.67
N ARG A 68 2.48 8.99 4.57
CA ARG A 68 1.20 8.48 4.07
C ARG A 68 1.19 6.96 3.90
N LEU A 69 0.10 6.32 4.32
CA LEU A 69 -0.17 4.92 4.00
C LEU A 69 -1.20 4.86 2.87
N TYR A 70 -0.79 4.37 1.69
CA TYR A 70 -1.68 4.15 0.55
C TYR A 70 -2.16 2.70 0.51
N ARG A 71 -3.43 2.52 0.14
CA ARG A 71 -4.02 1.22 -0.19
C ARG A 71 -4.30 1.16 -1.68
N MET A 72 -3.53 0.39 -2.42
CA MET A 72 -3.62 0.30 -3.87
C MET A 72 -4.26 -1.01 -4.32
N PRO A 73 -4.96 -1.04 -5.48
CA PRO A 73 -5.40 -2.29 -6.07
C PRO A 73 -4.18 -3.15 -6.41
N SER A 74 -4.29 -4.48 -6.29
CA SER A 74 -3.19 -5.36 -6.69
C SER A 74 -2.79 -5.12 -8.15
N SER A 75 -1.48 -5.02 -8.40
CA SER A 75 -0.93 -4.84 -9.75
C SER A 75 -1.13 -6.08 -10.63
N SER A 76 -1.39 -7.25 -10.03
CA SER A 76 -1.63 -8.52 -10.71
C SER A 76 -2.73 -8.43 -11.78
N ARG A 77 -2.55 -9.19 -12.87
CA ARG A 77 -3.59 -9.37 -13.91
C ARG A 77 -4.83 -10.08 -13.38
N ALA A 78 -4.71 -10.86 -12.30
CA ALA A 78 -5.81 -11.61 -11.71
C ALA A 78 -6.78 -10.73 -10.91
N TYR A 79 -6.37 -9.49 -10.57
CA TYR A 79 -7.23 -8.57 -9.85
C TYR A 79 -8.34 -8.05 -10.80
N PRO A 80 -9.63 -8.14 -10.43
CA PRO A 80 -10.76 -7.86 -11.33
C PRO A 80 -10.99 -6.36 -11.52
N MET A 81 -10.00 -5.68 -12.11
CA MET A 81 -10.04 -4.26 -12.43
C MET A 81 -9.35 -4.02 -13.78
N LYS A 82 -10.01 -3.23 -14.64
CA LYS A 82 -9.45 -2.81 -15.94
C LYS A 82 -8.10 -2.13 -15.76
N LEU A 83 -7.19 -2.36 -16.70
CA LEU A 83 -5.82 -1.82 -16.64
C LEU A 83 -5.83 -0.30 -16.58
N GLU A 84 -6.69 0.36 -17.36
CA GLU A 84 -6.81 1.81 -17.43
C GLU A 84 -7.21 2.40 -16.08
N LYS A 85 -8.12 1.72 -15.36
CA LYS A 85 -8.54 2.13 -14.02
C LYS A 85 -7.41 1.95 -12.99
N LYS A 86 -6.65 0.84 -13.08
CA LYS A 86 -5.46 0.66 -12.24
C LYS A 86 -4.43 1.76 -12.52
N ALA A 87 -4.12 1.99 -13.79
CA ALA A 87 -3.16 3.00 -14.21
C ALA A 87 -3.55 4.40 -13.72
N ALA A 88 -4.83 4.78 -13.82
CA ALA A 88 -5.33 6.04 -13.29
C ALA A 88 -5.12 6.16 -11.77
N ILE A 89 -5.48 5.12 -11.01
CA ILE A 89 -5.32 5.10 -9.55
C ILE A 89 -3.83 5.23 -9.15
N TYR A 90 -2.93 4.46 -9.79
CA TYR A 90 -1.50 4.57 -9.56
C TYR A 90 -0.92 5.90 -10.02
N GLY A 91 -1.42 6.46 -11.12
CA GLY A 91 -1.03 7.77 -11.64
C GLY A 91 -1.31 8.87 -10.63
N SER A 92 -2.53 8.92 -10.07
CA SER A 92 -2.88 9.87 -9.01
C SER A 92 -1.97 9.75 -7.79
N MET A 93 -1.70 8.52 -7.31
CA MET A 93 -0.76 8.31 -6.19
C MET A 93 0.65 8.84 -6.50
N LEU A 94 1.17 8.58 -7.70
CA LEU A 94 2.51 9.04 -8.08
C LEU A 94 2.56 10.56 -8.24
N GLN A 95 1.50 11.19 -8.76
CA GLN A 95 1.37 12.65 -8.82
C GLN A 95 1.31 13.27 -7.42
N ASP A 96 0.51 12.70 -6.51
CA ASP A 96 0.40 13.14 -5.12
C ASP A 96 1.76 13.10 -4.38
N LEU A 97 2.63 12.16 -4.77
CA LEU A 97 3.99 12.01 -4.24
C LEU A 97 5.04 12.82 -5.01
N GLY A 98 4.66 13.58 -6.03
CA GLY A 98 5.58 14.35 -6.87
C GLY A 98 6.51 13.48 -7.73
N LEU A 99 6.16 12.22 -7.97
CA LEU A 99 6.93 11.25 -8.77
C LEU A 99 6.48 11.20 -10.23
N LEU A 100 5.35 11.83 -10.55
CA LEU A 100 4.81 11.94 -11.89
C LEU A 100 4.27 13.36 -12.08
N GLU A 101 4.59 13.97 -13.21
CA GLU A 101 4.04 15.28 -13.58
C GLU A 101 2.53 15.18 -13.89
N PRO A 102 1.74 16.25 -13.68
CA PRO A 102 0.38 16.32 -14.19
C PRO A 102 0.38 16.17 -15.72
N ILE A 103 -0.55 15.38 -16.24
CA ILE A 103 -0.79 15.23 -17.69
C ILE A 103 -1.69 16.35 -18.17
#